data_AF-A0A7Y2DD92-F1
#
_entry.id   AF-A0A7Y2DD92-F1
#
_cell.length_a   1.000
_cell.length_b   1.000
_cell.length_c   1.000
_cell.angle_alpha   90.00
_cell.angle_beta   90.00
_cell.angle_gamma   90.00
#
_symmetry.space_group_name_H-M   'P 1'
#
loop_
_entity.id
_entity.type
_entity.pdbx_description
1 polymer ?
#
loop_
_entity_poly.entity_id
_entity_poly.type
_entity_poly.pdbx_seq_one_letter_code
_entity_poly.pdbx_strand_id
1 'polypeptide(L)'
;MTAIEAHGSYGAAQASPGANGWVVTVEPATADAAAIGAALEAVSEAAAWAGGGRLEFWVEALQASDVRSDGAERAGFVAYRDLWQLRCPLPAKPDERIPRIQTRAYTPDDLDAFLEVNNRAFAWHPEQGGRTRDDIESIQREPWYDPDGFRLYEVDGRLAGFCWTKEHRAVDPPLGEIYVIGVDPDFHGRGLGDALTRAGLDWLHGQGLEHGMLYVESDNDAANRTYDRIGFRHHQTNRAFERTVAAAPAVAAARQEAGR
;
A
#
# COMPACT_ATOMS: atom_id res chain seq x y z
N MET A 1 7.99 9.08 -17.92
CA MET A 1 6.73 9.84 -17.98
C MET A 1 6.86 11.00 -17.01
N THR A 2 6.36 12.18 -17.35
CA THR A 2 6.36 13.36 -16.45
C THR A 2 4.94 13.55 -15.93
N ALA A 3 4.78 14.09 -14.72
CA ALA A 3 3.46 14.39 -14.17
C ALA A 3 2.62 15.26 -15.12
N ILE A 4 1.31 15.02 -15.14
CA ILE A 4 0.32 15.70 -15.96
C ILE A 4 -0.63 16.42 -15.02
N GLU A 5 -0.93 17.68 -15.32
CA GLU A 5 -1.90 18.48 -14.57
C GLU A 5 -3.03 18.89 -15.50
N ALA A 6 -4.26 18.76 -15.04
CA ALA A 6 -5.46 19.23 -15.71
C ALA A 6 -6.23 20.16 -14.76
N HIS A 7 -6.47 21.38 -15.21
CA HIS A 7 -7.21 22.39 -14.46
C HIS A 7 -8.55 22.65 -15.13
N GLY A 8 -9.63 22.44 -14.39
CA GLY A 8 -10.98 22.84 -14.78
C GLY A 8 -11.48 24.01 -13.92
N SER A 9 -12.59 24.61 -14.34
CA SER A 9 -13.27 25.68 -13.59
C SER A 9 -13.81 25.26 -12.21
N TYR A 10 -13.74 23.96 -11.85
CA TYR A 10 -14.33 23.37 -10.65
C TYR A 10 -13.36 22.53 -9.80
N GLY A 11 -12.08 22.44 -10.18
CA GLY A 11 -11.07 21.63 -9.48
C GLY A 11 -9.85 21.33 -10.37
N ALA A 12 -8.79 20.81 -9.75
CA ALA A 12 -7.60 20.32 -10.42
C ALA A 12 -7.44 18.81 -10.22
N ALA A 13 -7.04 18.10 -11.26
CA ALA A 13 -6.61 16.71 -11.17
C ALA A 13 -5.18 16.60 -11.68
N GLN A 14 -4.38 15.79 -10.98
CA GLN A 14 -3.00 15.52 -11.35
C GLN A 14 -2.82 14.02 -11.56
N ALA A 15 -2.06 13.64 -12.58
CA ALA A 15 -1.62 12.28 -12.84
C ALA A 15 -0.09 12.21 -12.72
N SER A 16 0.42 11.42 -11.79
CA SER A 16 1.84 11.14 -11.63
C SER A 16 2.18 9.74 -12.17
N PRO A 17 3.41 9.48 -12.64
CA PRO A 17 3.82 8.13 -13.03
C PRO A 17 3.78 7.17 -11.83
N GLY A 18 3.12 6.03 -12.00
CA GLY A 18 3.14 4.90 -11.07
C GLY A 18 3.70 3.64 -11.73
N ALA A 19 3.82 2.56 -10.96
CA ALA A 19 4.41 1.30 -11.43
C ALA A 19 3.69 0.73 -12.67
N ASN A 20 2.37 0.88 -12.74
CA ASN A 20 1.52 0.31 -13.81
C ASN A 20 0.70 1.38 -14.56
N GLY A 21 1.21 2.60 -14.68
CA GLY A 21 0.55 3.68 -15.43
C GLY A 21 0.60 5.02 -14.70
N TRP A 22 -0.57 5.62 -14.49
CA TRP A 22 -0.76 6.92 -13.86
C TRP A 22 -1.48 6.76 -12.52
N VAL A 23 -0.99 7.39 -11.46
CA VAL A 23 -1.71 7.59 -10.21
C VAL A 23 -2.34 8.98 -10.23
N VAL A 24 -3.64 9.04 -10.01
CA VAL A 24 -4.46 10.25 -10.12
C VAL A 24 -4.84 10.77 -8.75
N THR A 25 -4.68 12.07 -8.54
CA THR A 25 -5.18 12.82 -7.39
C THR A 25 -6.12 13.92 -7.86
N VAL A 26 -7.13 14.27 -7.04
CA VAL A 26 -8.11 15.33 -7.33
C VAL A 26 -8.16 16.29 -6.15
N GLU A 27 -8.04 17.59 -6.43
CA GLU A 27 -8.09 18.65 -5.43
C GLU A 27 -9.03 19.82 -5.85
N PRO A 28 -9.83 20.38 -4.92
CA PRO A 28 -10.08 19.84 -3.59
C PRO A 28 -10.96 18.58 -3.69
N ALA A 29 -10.64 17.57 -2.88
CA ALA A 29 -11.41 16.33 -2.81
C ALA A 29 -12.84 16.51 -2.22
N THR A 30 -13.21 17.73 -1.84
CA THR A 30 -14.51 18.14 -1.27
C THR A 30 -15.48 18.74 -2.29
N ALA A 31 -15.08 18.81 -3.57
CA ALA A 31 -15.98 19.22 -4.63
C ALA A 31 -17.14 18.21 -4.79
N ASP A 32 -18.23 18.63 -5.43
CA ASP A 32 -19.33 17.69 -5.71
C ASP A 32 -18.94 16.63 -6.75
N ALA A 33 -19.76 15.59 -6.88
CA ALA A 33 -19.49 14.48 -7.78
C ALA A 33 -19.35 14.90 -9.25
N ALA A 34 -20.02 15.98 -9.69
CA ALA A 34 -19.93 16.46 -11.07
C ALA A 34 -18.59 17.15 -11.33
N ALA A 35 -18.13 17.97 -10.38
CA ALA A 35 -16.83 18.62 -10.42
C ALA A 35 -15.68 17.59 -10.39
N ILE A 36 -15.78 16.59 -9.52
CA ILE A 36 -14.80 15.49 -9.45
C ILE A 36 -14.77 14.72 -10.78
N GLY A 37 -15.94 14.36 -11.32
CA GLY A 37 -16.05 13.68 -12.61
C GLY A 37 -15.40 14.48 -13.74
N ALA A 38 -15.68 15.79 -13.83
CA ALA A 38 -15.08 16.67 -14.84
C ALA A 38 -13.55 16.76 -14.71
N ALA A 39 -13.01 16.80 -13.48
CA ALA A 39 -11.55 16.81 -13.27
C ALA A 39 -10.90 15.48 -13.70
N LEU A 40 -11.54 14.35 -13.39
CA LEU A 40 -11.09 13.02 -13.79
C LEU A 40 -11.18 12.78 -15.31
N GLU A 41 -12.18 13.37 -15.98
CA GLU A 41 -12.25 13.38 -17.44
C GLU A 41 -11.11 14.21 -18.05
N ALA A 42 -10.87 15.42 -17.54
CA ALA A 42 -9.82 16.30 -18.04
C ALA A 42 -8.42 15.66 -17.92
N VAL A 43 -8.11 15.00 -16.79
CA VAL A 43 -6.83 14.30 -16.62
C VAL A 43 -6.74 13.06 -17.51
N SER A 44 -7.86 12.37 -17.76
CA SER A 44 -7.92 11.24 -18.69
C SER A 44 -7.60 11.65 -20.13
N GLU A 45 -8.12 12.80 -20.57
CA GLU A 45 -7.79 13.37 -21.89
C GLU A 45 -6.32 13.77 -21.97
N ALA A 46 -5.80 14.43 -20.95
CA ALA A 46 -4.39 14.81 -20.89
C ALA A 46 -3.47 13.59 -20.91
N ALA A 47 -3.82 12.51 -20.19
CA ALA A 47 -3.12 11.22 -20.25
C ALA A 47 -3.13 10.59 -21.65
N ALA A 48 -4.23 10.69 -22.39
CA ALA A 48 -4.29 10.22 -23.78
C ALA A 48 -3.28 10.96 -24.67
N TRP A 49 -3.14 12.28 -24.51
CA TRP A 49 -2.13 13.08 -25.22
C TRP A 49 -0.69 12.82 -24.76
N ALA A 50 -0.50 12.34 -23.53
CA ALA A 50 0.79 11.88 -23.03
C ALA A 50 1.14 10.43 -23.47
N GLY A 51 0.32 9.82 -24.32
CA GLY A 51 0.55 8.49 -24.87
C GLY A 51 -0.25 7.37 -24.22
N GLY A 52 -1.28 7.72 -23.46
CA GLY A 52 -2.26 6.80 -22.88
C GLY A 52 -1.76 6.07 -21.64
N GLY A 53 -2.50 5.03 -21.25
CA GLY A 53 -2.17 4.13 -20.15
C GLY A 53 -3.32 3.90 -19.19
N ARG A 54 -3.07 3.09 -18.17
CA ARG A 54 -3.99 2.88 -17.05
C ARG A 54 -3.87 4.05 -16.09
N LEU A 55 -5.00 4.65 -15.71
CA LEU A 55 -5.13 5.61 -14.63
C LEU A 55 -5.70 4.90 -13.43
N GLU A 56 -5.16 5.21 -12.25
CA GLU A 56 -5.61 4.71 -10.97
C GLU A 56 -5.97 5.88 -10.05
N PHE A 57 -7.15 5.84 -9.45
CA PHE A 57 -7.65 6.86 -8.55
C PHE A 57 -8.07 6.21 -7.23
N TRP A 58 -7.60 6.76 -6.10
CA TRP A 58 -7.91 6.22 -4.78
C TRP A 58 -8.90 7.10 -4.03
N VAL A 59 -9.92 6.45 -3.46
CA VAL A 59 -10.84 7.05 -2.50
C VAL A 59 -10.52 6.51 -1.11
N GLU A 60 -9.91 7.33 -0.28
CA GLU A 60 -9.59 6.98 1.11
C GLU A 60 -10.80 7.13 2.03
N ALA A 61 -10.91 6.23 3.02
CA ALA A 61 -11.98 6.21 4.03
C ALA A 61 -13.40 6.29 3.42
N LEU A 62 -13.66 5.43 2.44
CA LEU A 62 -14.90 5.38 1.66
C LEU A 62 -16.16 5.33 2.54
N GLN A 63 -17.14 6.18 2.23
CA GLN A 63 -18.47 6.20 2.86
C GLN A 63 -19.57 5.73 1.90
N ALA A 64 -20.77 5.41 2.41
CA ALA A 64 -21.88 4.89 1.61
C ALA A 64 -22.43 5.86 0.54
N SER A 65 -22.15 7.16 0.66
CA SER A 65 -22.52 8.21 -0.31
C SER A 65 -21.33 9.14 -0.53
N ASP A 66 -20.26 8.57 -1.07
CA ASP A 66 -19.00 9.27 -1.30
C ASP A 66 -18.99 9.94 -2.67
N VAL A 67 -19.00 11.28 -2.69
CA VAL A 67 -18.99 12.08 -3.93
C VAL A 67 -17.78 11.79 -4.82
N ARG A 68 -16.66 11.31 -4.24
CA ARG A 68 -15.46 10.94 -5.00
C ARG A 68 -15.66 9.64 -5.77
N SER A 69 -16.33 8.66 -5.15
CA SER A 69 -16.76 7.42 -5.80
C SER A 69 -17.73 7.71 -6.93
N ASP A 70 -18.77 8.49 -6.66
CA ASP A 70 -19.78 8.87 -7.65
C ASP A 70 -19.16 9.63 -8.84
N GLY A 71 -18.22 10.55 -8.56
CA GLY A 71 -17.49 11.29 -9.58
C GLY A 71 -16.60 10.39 -10.45
N ALA A 72 -15.90 9.43 -9.83
CA ALA A 72 -15.08 8.45 -10.54
C ALA A 72 -15.91 7.58 -11.49
N GLU A 73 -17.04 7.06 -11.02
CA GLU A 73 -17.96 6.26 -11.83
C GLU A 73 -18.54 7.05 -13.00
N ARG A 74 -18.93 8.32 -12.77
CA ARG A 74 -19.40 9.24 -13.82
C ARG A 74 -18.33 9.48 -14.89
N ALA A 75 -17.07 9.59 -14.49
CA ALA A 75 -15.93 9.73 -15.39
C ALA A 75 -15.49 8.39 -16.01
N GLY A 76 -16.25 7.32 -15.87
CA GLY A 76 -15.98 6.02 -16.48
C GLY A 76 -14.82 5.25 -15.85
N PHE A 77 -14.43 5.58 -14.62
CA PHE A 77 -13.56 4.71 -13.83
C PHE A 77 -14.38 3.58 -13.19
N VAL A 78 -13.77 2.42 -13.02
CA VAL A 78 -14.38 1.26 -12.39
C VAL A 78 -13.63 0.89 -11.12
N ALA A 79 -14.36 0.62 -10.04
CA ALA A 79 -13.77 0.07 -8.82
C ALA A 79 -13.22 -1.33 -9.11
N TYR A 80 -11.98 -1.61 -8.69
CA TYR A 80 -11.35 -2.90 -8.99
C TYR A 80 -10.68 -3.57 -7.78
N ARG A 81 -10.35 -2.83 -6.71
CA ARG A 81 -9.93 -3.41 -5.42
C ARG A 81 -10.27 -2.51 -4.24
N ASP A 82 -10.43 -3.16 -3.08
CA ASP A 82 -10.59 -2.52 -1.78
C ASP A 82 -9.43 -2.91 -0.87
N LEU A 83 -8.71 -1.90 -0.38
CA LEU A 83 -7.67 -2.03 0.63
C LEU A 83 -8.26 -1.66 2.00
N TRP A 84 -8.36 -2.64 2.89
CA TRP A 84 -8.85 -2.42 4.24
C TRP A 84 -7.74 -1.93 5.16
N GLN A 85 -8.02 -0.89 5.94
CA GLN A 85 -7.25 -0.60 7.14
C GLN A 85 -7.89 -1.36 8.30
N LEU A 86 -7.10 -2.18 8.98
CA LEU A 86 -7.51 -2.83 10.22
C LEU A 86 -6.81 -2.18 11.41
N ARG A 87 -7.47 -2.14 12.57
CA ARG A 87 -6.89 -1.65 13.84
C ARG A 87 -7.11 -2.61 15.00
N CYS A 88 -6.19 -2.62 15.96
CA CYS A 88 -6.33 -3.32 17.24
C CYS A 88 -5.81 -2.46 18.41
N PRO A 89 -6.31 -2.66 19.64
CA PRO A 89 -5.66 -2.11 20.82
C PRO A 89 -4.33 -2.83 21.08
N LEU A 90 -3.41 -2.12 21.73
CA LEU A 90 -2.15 -2.65 22.25
C LEU A 90 -2.15 -2.67 23.79
N PRO A 91 -1.57 -3.70 24.44
CA PRO A 91 -0.94 -4.86 23.82
C PRO A 91 -1.98 -5.76 23.12
N ALA A 92 -1.54 -6.46 22.08
CA ALA A 92 -2.40 -7.40 21.36
C ALA A 92 -2.88 -8.52 22.29
N LYS A 93 -4.07 -9.07 22.03
CA LYS A 93 -4.64 -10.15 22.86
C LYS A 93 -3.71 -11.36 22.86
N PRO A 94 -3.30 -11.93 24.00
CA PRO A 94 -2.42 -13.09 24.02
C PRO A 94 -3.11 -14.32 23.39
N ASP A 95 -2.32 -15.18 22.75
CA ASP A 95 -2.76 -16.48 22.23
C ASP A 95 -1.69 -17.55 22.50
N GLU A 96 -1.93 -18.42 23.47
CA GLU A 96 -0.98 -19.45 23.93
C GLU A 96 -0.68 -20.52 22.87
N ARG A 97 -1.50 -20.61 21.81
CA ARG A 97 -1.30 -21.56 20.71
C ARG A 97 -0.22 -21.08 19.74
N ILE A 98 0.11 -19.78 19.76
CA ILE A 98 1.09 -19.17 18.86
C ILE A 98 2.43 -19.08 19.61
N PRO A 99 3.51 -19.66 19.07
CA PRO A 99 4.81 -19.60 19.72
C PRO A 99 5.29 -18.15 19.81
N ARG A 100 5.80 -17.76 20.98
CA ARG A 100 6.56 -16.52 21.10
C ARG A 100 7.90 -16.71 20.42
N ILE A 101 8.17 -15.86 19.43
CA ILE A 101 9.45 -15.83 18.72
C ILE A 101 10.30 -14.67 19.25
N GLN A 102 11.61 -14.88 19.29
CA GLN A 102 12.57 -13.81 19.56
C GLN A 102 12.97 -13.20 18.21
N THR A 103 12.71 -11.91 18.05
CA THR A 103 13.15 -11.16 16.86
C THR A 103 14.31 -10.25 17.23
N ARG A 104 15.17 -9.94 16.26
CA ARG A 104 16.23 -8.93 16.39
C ARG A 104 15.94 -7.72 15.50
N ALA A 105 16.58 -6.60 15.79
CA ALA A 105 16.55 -5.43 14.92
C ALA A 105 17.28 -5.71 13.59
N TYR A 106 16.87 -4.99 12.56
CA TYR A 106 17.54 -4.98 11.26
C TYR A 106 18.89 -4.27 11.37
N THR A 107 19.85 -4.74 10.59
CA THR A 107 21.14 -4.08 10.38
C THR A 107 21.40 -3.93 8.88
N PRO A 108 22.24 -2.98 8.44
CA PRO A 108 22.57 -2.83 7.02
C PRO A 108 23.10 -4.10 6.33
N ASP A 109 23.72 -5.02 7.09
CA ASP A 109 24.22 -6.30 6.60
C ASP A 109 23.08 -7.29 6.24
N ASP A 110 21.85 -7.04 6.71
CA ASP A 110 20.69 -7.89 6.46
C ASP A 110 20.01 -7.63 5.10
N LEU A 111 20.40 -6.57 4.39
CA LEU A 111 19.68 -6.08 3.21
C LEU A 111 19.49 -7.15 2.12
N ASP A 112 20.55 -7.88 1.79
CA ASP A 112 20.48 -8.88 0.72
C ASP A 112 19.57 -10.06 1.12
N ALA A 113 19.68 -10.54 2.36
CA ALA A 113 18.82 -11.61 2.89
C ALA A 113 17.35 -11.17 2.98
N PHE A 114 17.11 -9.93 3.42
CA PHE A 114 15.78 -9.35 3.46
C PHE A 114 15.16 -9.23 2.06
N LEU A 115 15.91 -8.73 1.06
CA LEU A 115 15.43 -8.60 -0.31
C LEU A 115 15.07 -9.97 -0.91
N GLU A 116 15.89 -11.00 -0.66
CA GLU A 116 15.59 -12.36 -1.08
C GLU A 116 14.25 -12.84 -0.50
N VAL A 117 14.07 -12.73 0.82
CA VAL A 117 12.84 -13.15 1.50
C VAL A 117 11.63 -12.31 1.06
N ASN A 118 11.76 -10.98 0.95
CA ASN A 118 10.69 -10.10 0.48
C ASN A 118 10.23 -10.51 -0.91
N ASN A 119 11.16 -10.67 -1.85
CA ASN A 119 10.83 -10.96 -3.25
C ASN A 119 10.24 -12.36 -3.41
N ARG A 120 10.62 -13.33 -2.57
CA ARG A 120 10.00 -14.66 -2.53
C ARG A 120 8.61 -14.62 -1.90
N ALA A 121 8.44 -13.94 -0.76
CA ALA A 121 7.16 -13.84 -0.05
C ALA A 121 6.09 -13.11 -0.88
N PHE A 122 6.52 -12.11 -1.65
CA PHE A 122 5.67 -11.24 -2.47
C PHE A 122 5.81 -11.46 -3.97
N ALA A 123 6.33 -12.62 -4.42
CA ALA A 123 6.55 -12.91 -5.84
C ALA A 123 5.29 -12.75 -6.72
N TRP A 124 4.10 -12.85 -6.12
CA TRP A 124 2.80 -12.70 -6.75
C TRP A 124 2.21 -11.28 -6.65
N HIS A 125 2.80 -10.40 -5.84
CA HIS A 125 2.22 -9.09 -5.50
C HIS A 125 2.76 -7.99 -6.44
N PRO A 126 1.90 -7.27 -7.18
CA PRO A 126 2.33 -6.31 -8.20
C PRO A 126 3.14 -5.13 -7.66
N GLU A 127 2.92 -4.73 -6.40
CA GLU A 127 3.59 -3.55 -5.79
C GLU A 127 4.66 -3.89 -4.74
N GLN A 128 4.76 -5.15 -4.31
CA GLN A 128 5.61 -5.57 -3.18
C GLN A 128 6.68 -6.59 -3.62
N GLY A 129 6.44 -7.29 -4.73
CA GLY A 129 7.41 -8.16 -5.37
C GLY A 129 8.44 -7.37 -6.17
N GLY A 130 9.62 -7.98 -6.38
CA GLY A 130 10.65 -7.42 -7.24
C GLY A 130 11.34 -6.15 -6.70
N ARG A 131 11.26 -5.91 -5.39
CA ARG A 131 11.95 -4.78 -4.76
C ARG A 131 13.45 -4.86 -5.00
N THR A 132 14.02 -3.69 -5.27
CA THR A 132 15.45 -3.50 -5.46
C THR A 132 16.08 -2.90 -4.21
N ARG A 133 17.42 -2.93 -4.17
CA ARG A 133 18.21 -2.21 -3.17
C ARG A 133 17.85 -0.72 -3.12
N ASP A 134 17.75 -0.07 -4.27
CA ASP A 134 17.47 1.36 -4.37
C ASP A 134 16.09 1.71 -3.79
N ASP A 135 15.09 0.84 -4.01
CA ASP A 135 13.75 1.02 -3.43
C ASP A 135 13.80 1.01 -1.89
N ILE A 136 14.52 0.05 -1.32
CA ILE A 136 14.65 -0.09 0.13
C ILE A 136 15.47 1.05 0.72
N GLU A 137 16.60 1.40 0.11
CA GLU A 137 17.41 2.53 0.55
C GLU A 137 16.66 3.85 0.45
N SER A 138 15.76 4.00 -0.53
CA SER A 138 14.87 5.16 -0.61
C SER A 138 13.91 5.20 0.58
N ILE A 139 13.27 4.08 0.92
CA ILE A 139 12.37 3.97 2.08
C ILE A 139 13.14 4.21 3.39
N GLN A 140 14.37 3.72 3.52
CA GLN A 140 15.21 3.91 4.71
C GLN A 140 15.67 5.35 4.93
N ARG A 141 15.52 6.24 3.94
CA ARG A 141 15.78 7.68 4.09
C ARG A 141 14.55 8.46 4.59
N GLU A 142 13.39 7.82 4.65
CA GLU A 142 12.19 8.47 5.13
C GLU A 142 12.32 8.82 6.62
N PRO A 143 11.78 9.98 7.08
CA PRO A 143 11.92 10.42 8.47
C PRO A 143 11.32 9.47 9.51
N TRP A 144 10.41 8.59 9.10
CA TRP A 144 9.77 7.61 9.97
C TRP A 144 10.56 6.31 10.10
N TYR A 145 11.61 6.10 9.29
CA TYR A 145 12.38 4.86 9.32
C TYR A 145 13.10 4.69 10.65
N ASP A 146 12.86 3.53 11.27
CA ASP A 146 13.55 3.08 12.47
C ASP A 146 14.05 1.63 12.25
N PRO A 147 15.37 1.38 12.22
CA PRO A 147 15.91 0.04 12.08
C PRO A 147 15.56 -0.87 13.28
N ASP A 148 15.34 -0.30 14.46
CA ASP A 148 14.98 -1.07 15.65
C ASP A 148 13.54 -1.59 15.56
N GLY A 149 12.66 -0.83 14.90
CA GLY A 149 11.30 -1.24 14.53
C GLY A 149 11.19 -2.14 13.31
N PHE A 150 12.32 -2.51 12.69
CA PHE A 150 12.36 -3.48 11.61
C PHE A 150 12.81 -4.84 12.15
N ARG A 151 11.83 -5.69 12.49
CA ARG A 151 12.05 -6.92 13.27
C ARG A 151 12.30 -8.12 12.37
N LEU A 152 13.43 -8.80 12.55
CA LEU A 152 13.84 -9.98 11.80
C LEU A 152 13.75 -11.25 12.65
N TYR A 153 13.34 -12.36 12.04
CA TYR A 153 13.30 -13.68 12.66
C TYR A 153 14.12 -14.69 11.86
N GLU A 154 15.03 -15.37 12.53
CA GLU A 154 15.94 -16.34 11.92
C GLU A 154 15.70 -17.75 12.47
N VAL A 155 15.91 -18.74 11.61
CA VAL A 155 15.95 -20.16 11.95
C VAL A 155 17.26 -20.73 11.42
N ASP A 156 18.08 -21.28 12.30
CA ASP A 156 19.38 -21.89 11.97
C ASP A 156 20.29 -20.96 11.12
N GLY A 157 20.29 -19.66 11.44
CA GLY A 157 21.10 -18.65 10.75
C GLY A 157 20.57 -18.20 9.38
N ARG A 158 19.35 -18.62 9.01
CA ARG A 158 18.64 -18.15 7.81
C ARG A 158 17.48 -17.25 8.20
N LEU A 159 17.31 -16.14 7.49
CA LEU A 159 16.14 -15.27 7.64
C LEU A 159 14.88 -16.03 7.22
N ALA A 160 13.98 -16.27 8.17
CA ALA A 160 12.72 -16.99 7.95
C ALA A 160 11.53 -16.04 7.71
N GLY A 161 11.63 -14.81 8.20
CA GLY A 161 10.64 -13.78 7.99
C GLY A 161 10.95 -12.50 8.75
N PHE A 162 10.14 -11.48 8.52
CA PHE A 162 10.33 -10.16 9.08
C PHE A 162 8.99 -9.46 9.33
N CYS A 163 9.02 -8.47 10.21
CA CYS A 163 7.94 -7.53 10.47
C CYS A 163 8.53 -6.12 10.56
N TRP A 164 8.36 -5.33 9.50
CA TRP A 164 8.76 -3.93 9.45
C TRP A 164 7.62 -3.08 9.99
N THR A 165 7.89 -2.35 11.07
CA THR A 165 6.91 -1.46 11.69
C THR A 165 7.15 0.01 11.32
N LYS A 166 6.10 0.84 11.44
CA LYS A 166 6.16 2.29 11.23
C LYS A 166 5.36 3.00 12.31
N GLU A 167 5.87 4.12 12.81
CA GLU A 167 5.18 4.92 13.81
C GLU A 167 4.55 6.17 13.19
N HIS A 168 3.28 6.41 13.51
CA HIS A 168 2.54 7.61 13.14
C HIS A 168 2.27 8.43 14.41
N ARG A 169 3.26 9.20 14.85
CA ARG A 169 3.15 10.03 16.07
C ARG A 169 2.43 11.36 15.86
N ALA A 170 2.31 11.81 14.62
CA ALA A 170 1.68 13.08 14.27
C ALA A 170 0.14 13.00 14.12
N VAL A 171 -0.45 11.81 14.24
CA VAL A 171 -1.91 11.60 14.22
C VAL A 171 -2.44 11.45 15.65
N ASP A 172 -3.72 11.77 15.84
CA ASP A 172 -4.39 11.66 17.14
C ASP A 172 -5.59 10.68 17.05
N PRO A 173 -5.57 9.55 17.79
CA PRO A 173 -4.47 9.07 18.64
C PRO A 173 -3.27 8.56 17.80
N PRO A 174 -2.03 8.55 18.34
CA PRO A 174 -0.87 7.96 17.69
C PRO A 174 -1.10 6.49 17.31
N LEU A 175 -0.59 6.08 16.15
CA LEU A 175 -0.75 4.72 15.62
C LEU A 175 0.59 4.05 15.36
N GLY A 176 0.69 2.77 15.67
CA GLY A 176 1.75 1.88 15.19
C GLY A 176 1.26 1.05 14.01
N GLU A 177 2.04 0.98 12.94
CA GLU A 177 1.70 0.24 11.73
C GLU A 177 2.57 -1.01 11.58
N ILE A 178 1.96 -2.13 11.23
CA ILE A 178 2.67 -3.23 10.58
C ILE A 178 2.80 -2.88 9.11
N TYR A 179 3.89 -2.19 8.75
CA TYR A 179 4.09 -1.59 7.44
C TYR A 179 4.30 -2.66 6.35
N VAL A 180 5.21 -3.60 6.60
CA VAL A 180 5.39 -4.79 5.73
C VAL A 180 5.70 -6.00 6.61
N ILE A 181 5.03 -7.12 6.32
CA ILE A 181 5.28 -8.39 6.99
C ILE A 181 5.41 -9.50 5.96
N GLY A 182 6.50 -10.27 6.05
CA GLY A 182 6.79 -11.34 5.09
C GLY A 182 7.33 -12.58 5.79
N VAL A 183 6.94 -13.75 5.30
CA VAL A 183 7.50 -15.04 5.70
C VAL A 183 8.03 -15.72 4.44
N ASP A 184 9.26 -16.22 4.51
CA ASP A 184 9.81 -16.99 3.41
C ASP A 184 8.95 -18.26 3.16
N PRO A 185 8.61 -18.57 1.90
CA PRO A 185 7.79 -19.74 1.55
C PRO A 185 8.26 -21.08 2.16
N ASP A 186 9.56 -21.28 2.37
CA ASP A 186 10.12 -22.50 2.96
C ASP A 186 9.68 -22.71 4.43
N PHE A 187 9.23 -21.63 5.09
CA PHE A 187 8.83 -21.61 6.49
C PHE A 187 7.31 -21.41 6.67
N HIS A 188 6.53 -21.45 5.59
CA HIS A 188 5.06 -21.37 5.64
C HIS A 188 4.44 -22.55 6.38
N GLY A 189 3.19 -22.38 6.83
CA GLY A 189 2.44 -23.41 7.56
C GLY A 189 2.86 -23.61 9.02
N ARG A 190 3.80 -22.81 9.53
CA ARG A 190 4.34 -22.91 10.91
C ARG A 190 3.80 -21.85 11.87
N GLY A 191 2.78 -21.08 11.46
CA GLY A 191 2.21 -19.99 12.26
C GLY A 191 3.07 -18.72 12.34
N LEU A 192 4.15 -18.62 11.55
CA LEU A 192 5.10 -17.50 11.64
C LEU A 192 4.50 -16.14 11.29
N GLY A 193 3.52 -16.05 10.39
CA GLY A 193 2.88 -14.77 10.07
C GLY A 193 2.17 -14.16 11.29
N ASP A 194 1.48 -14.99 12.07
CA ASP A 194 0.82 -14.58 13.32
C ASP A 194 1.87 -14.19 14.38
N ALA A 195 2.90 -15.03 14.57
CA ALA A 195 3.98 -14.78 15.53
C ALA A 195 4.79 -13.50 15.22
N LEU A 196 5.12 -13.24 13.96
CA LEU A 196 5.81 -12.03 13.50
C LEU A 196 4.94 -10.79 13.67
N THR A 197 3.65 -10.86 13.34
CA THR A 197 2.71 -9.75 13.55
C THR A 197 2.69 -9.38 15.04
N ARG A 198 2.57 -10.37 15.92
CA ARG A 198 2.59 -10.16 17.38
C ARG A 198 3.90 -9.56 17.86
N ALA A 199 5.04 -10.03 17.35
CA ALA A 199 6.34 -9.47 17.70
C ALA A 199 6.47 -7.99 17.30
N GLY A 200 5.94 -7.61 16.13
CA GLY A 200 5.88 -6.20 15.71
C GLY A 200 4.94 -5.37 16.59
N LEU A 201 3.77 -5.89 16.95
CA LEU A 201 2.84 -5.21 17.86
C LEU A 201 3.40 -5.07 19.29
N ASP A 202 4.11 -6.09 19.78
CA ASP A 202 4.81 -6.05 21.07
C ASP A 202 5.92 -4.97 21.04
N TRP A 203 6.65 -4.83 19.93
CA TRP A 203 7.61 -3.74 19.73
C TRP A 203 6.92 -2.37 19.81
N LEU A 204 5.88 -2.15 19.00
CA LEU A 204 5.14 -0.89 18.95
C LEU A 204 4.52 -0.51 20.31
N HIS A 205 4.01 -1.51 21.04
CA HIS A 205 3.53 -1.31 22.41
C HIS A 205 4.66 -0.86 23.34
N GLY A 206 5.84 -1.47 23.22
CA GLY A 206 7.05 -1.05 23.94
C GLY A 206 7.49 0.39 23.66
N GLN A 207 7.14 0.93 22.47
CA GLN A 207 7.37 2.33 22.09
C GLN A 207 6.28 3.30 22.61
N GLY A 208 5.37 2.82 23.47
CA GLY A 208 4.33 3.60 24.12
C GLY A 208 3.08 3.82 23.27
N LEU A 209 2.89 3.07 22.18
CA LEU A 209 1.70 3.17 21.35
C LEU A 209 0.57 2.29 21.92
N GLU A 210 -0.66 2.81 21.86
CA GLU A 210 -1.86 2.13 22.38
C GLU A 210 -2.69 1.46 21.28
N HIS A 211 -2.39 1.75 20.01
CA HIS A 211 -3.14 1.27 18.85
C HIS A 211 -2.22 0.79 17.74
N GLY A 212 -2.45 -0.45 17.29
CA GLY A 212 -1.82 -1.04 16.12
C GLY A 212 -2.73 -0.96 14.90
N MET A 213 -2.16 -0.83 13.71
CA MET A 213 -2.88 -0.82 12.43
C MET A 213 -2.09 -1.53 11.33
N LEU A 214 -2.79 -1.91 10.26
CA LEU A 214 -2.20 -2.43 9.02
C LEU A 214 -3.15 -2.21 7.86
N TYR A 215 -2.61 -2.33 6.64
CA TYR A 215 -3.40 -2.41 5.42
C TYR A 215 -3.35 -3.82 4.83
N VAL A 216 -4.48 -4.29 4.32
CA VAL A 216 -4.62 -5.62 3.71
C VAL A 216 -5.68 -5.59 2.61
N GLU A 217 -5.44 -6.31 1.51
CA GLU A 217 -6.43 -6.49 0.45
C GLU A 217 -7.69 -7.19 1.02
N SER A 218 -8.86 -6.65 0.69
CA SER A 218 -10.15 -7.12 1.23
C SER A 218 -10.46 -8.59 0.93
N ASP A 219 -9.95 -9.12 -0.16
CA ASP A 219 -10.11 -10.51 -0.61
C ASP A 219 -9.00 -11.45 -0.12
N ASN A 220 -8.04 -10.95 0.67
CA ASN A 220 -7.01 -11.78 1.29
C ASN A 220 -7.55 -12.50 2.54
N ASP A 221 -8.46 -13.44 2.32
CA ASP A 221 -9.14 -14.22 3.36
C ASP A 221 -8.18 -14.90 4.35
N ALA A 222 -7.00 -15.34 3.87
CA ALA A 222 -6.01 -15.99 4.71
C ALA A 222 -5.37 -15.02 5.71
N ALA A 223 -4.96 -13.84 5.25
CA ALA A 223 -4.42 -12.79 6.12
C ALA A 223 -5.52 -12.25 7.05
N ASN A 224 -6.72 -11.99 6.53
CA ASN A 224 -7.86 -11.50 7.30
C ASN A 224 -8.23 -12.43 8.48
N ARG A 225 -8.24 -13.75 8.27
CA ARG A 225 -8.44 -14.72 9.38
C ARG A 225 -7.33 -14.68 10.44
N THR A 226 -6.10 -14.37 10.04
CA THR A 226 -4.98 -14.24 10.97
C THR A 226 -5.11 -12.97 11.79
N TYR A 227 -5.38 -11.84 11.14
CA TYR A 227 -5.54 -10.56 11.81
C TYR A 227 -6.76 -10.53 12.75
N ASP A 228 -7.89 -11.13 12.35
CA ASP A 228 -9.07 -11.23 13.22
C ASP A 228 -8.77 -11.97 14.54
N ARG A 229 -7.96 -13.04 14.48
CA ARG A 229 -7.52 -13.82 15.66
C ARG A 229 -6.62 -13.01 16.60
N ILE A 230 -5.75 -12.17 16.03
CA ILE A 230 -4.88 -11.26 16.79
C ILE A 230 -5.71 -10.17 17.50
N GLY A 231 -6.90 -9.87 16.97
CA GLY A 231 -7.83 -8.88 17.51
C GLY A 231 -7.98 -7.63 16.66
N PHE A 232 -7.41 -7.63 15.44
CA PHE A 232 -7.67 -6.57 14.47
C PHE A 232 -9.13 -6.56 14.03
N ARG A 233 -9.67 -5.37 13.84
CA ARG A 233 -11.01 -5.14 13.31
C ARG A 233 -10.94 -4.12 12.19
N HIS A 234 -11.86 -4.24 11.23
CA HIS A 234 -12.01 -3.28 10.14
C HIS A 234 -12.22 -1.87 10.72
N HIS A 235 -11.44 -0.92 10.21
CA HIS A 235 -11.53 0.49 10.58
C HIS A 235 -12.04 1.35 9.43
N GLN A 236 -11.48 1.16 8.24
CA GLN A 236 -11.91 1.87 7.03
C GLN A 236 -11.58 1.08 5.77
N THR A 237 -12.25 1.43 4.68
CA THR A 237 -11.96 0.93 3.33
C THR A 237 -11.38 2.07 2.50
N ASN A 238 -10.23 1.81 1.87
CA ASN A 238 -9.71 2.62 0.79
C ASN A 238 -10.01 1.89 -0.52
N ARG A 239 -10.65 2.54 -1.48
CA ARG A 239 -11.08 1.93 -2.73
C ARG A 239 -10.26 2.46 -3.89
N ALA A 240 -9.73 1.55 -4.70
CA ALA A 240 -9.05 1.90 -5.94
C ALA A 240 -10.01 1.78 -7.12
N PHE A 241 -9.99 2.82 -7.95
CA PHE A 241 -10.69 2.91 -9.21
C PHE A 241 -9.67 2.92 -10.34
N GLU A 242 -10.02 2.32 -11.47
CA GLU A 242 -9.16 2.34 -12.66
C GLU A 242 -9.91 2.76 -13.92
N ARG A 243 -9.18 3.36 -14.84
CA ARG A 243 -9.63 3.62 -16.21
C ARG A 243 -8.44 3.49 -17.16
N THR A 244 -8.58 2.71 -18.22
CA THR A 244 -7.54 2.65 -19.27
C THR A 244 -7.89 3.61 -20.41
N VAL A 245 -6.96 4.48 -20.77
CA VAL A 245 -7.11 5.41 -21.90
C VAL A 245 -6.12 5.08 -23.01
N ALA A 246 -6.60 5.07 -24.25
CA ALA A 246 -5.74 4.90 -25.41
C ALA A 246 -4.94 6.19 -25.68
N ALA A 247 -3.78 6.05 -26.32
CA ALA A 247 -3.05 7.21 -26.83
C ALA A 247 -3.91 7.97 -27.86
N ALA A 248 -3.85 9.29 -27.85
CA ALA A 248 -4.51 10.11 -28.86
C ALA A 248 -4.01 9.72 -30.27
N PRO A 249 -4.86 9.68 -31.31
CA PRO A 249 -4.49 9.18 -32.63
C PRO A 249 -3.22 9.82 -33.23
N ALA A 250 -3.03 11.13 -33.04
CA ALA A 250 -1.84 11.85 -33.50
C ALA A 250 -0.55 11.38 -32.80
N VAL A 251 -0.63 11.03 -31.51
CA VAL A 251 0.49 10.52 -30.71
C VAL A 251 0.81 9.06 -31.09
N ALA A 252 -0.23 8.26 -31.32
CA ALA A 252 -0.08 6.88 -31.76
C ALA A 252 0.59 6.77 -33.14
N ALA A 253 0.20 7.63 -34.09
CA ALA A 253 0.79 7.68 -35.43
C ALA A 253 2.28 8.08 -35.39
N ALA A 254 2.63 9.12 -34.63
CA ALA A 254 4.03 9.56 -34.50
C ALA A 254 4.95 8.47 -33.91
N ARG A 255 4.46 7.65 -32.97
CA ARG A 255 5.21 6.50 -32.44
C ARG A 255 5.42 5.38 -33.46
N GLN A 256 4.42 5.11 -34.31
CA GLN A 256 4.54 4.11 -35.38
C GLN A 256 5.53 4.54 -36.46
N GLU A 257 5.64 5.84 -36.74
CA GLU A 257 6.60 6.39 -37.70
C GLU A 257 8.03 6.41 -37.15
N ALA A 258 8.22 6.76 -35.87
CA ALA A 258 9.54 6.78 -35.23
C ALA A 258 10.15 5.39 -34.95
N GLY A 259 9.33 4.33 -34.96
CA GLY A 259 9.77 2.94 -34.79
C GLY A 259 10.07 2.19 -36.09
N ARG A 260 9.98 2.87 -37.24
CA ARG A 260 10.37 2.35 -38.57
C ARG A 260 11.73 2.89 -38.98
#